data_AF-A0A6A3J7A1-F1
#
_entry.id   AF-A0A6A3J7A1-F1
#
_cell.length_a   1.000
_cell.length_b   1.000
_cell.length_c   1.000
_cell.angle_alpha   90.00
_cell.angle_beta   90.00
_cell.angle_gamma   90.00
#
_symmetry.space_group_name_H-M   'P 1'
#
loop_
_entity.id
_entity.type
_entity.pdbx_description
1 polymer ?
#
loop_
_entity_poly.entity_id
_entity_poly.type
_entity_poly.pdbx_seq_one_letter_code
_entity_poly.pdbx_strand_id
1 'polypeptide(L)'
;MKKTRMSIDDIHAMVGSIRANVQNMRVTNIYDVQGQGESGAAKTYILKLHQPPFPKVFLLLESGVRFHTSKYARDAKGGSALPSQFTMKLRKHLRGKRPSGLRHLEGDRVVDLTFGQDALQCHLILELFAAKPASSTIINGLK
;
A
#
# COMPACT_ATOMS: atom_id res chain seq x y z
N MET A 1 -12.65 19.18 -11.50
CA MET A 1 -11.87 17.93 -11.62
C MET A 1 -11.56 17.38 -10.23
N LYS A 2 -11.85 16.10 -9.96
CA LYS A 2 -11.35 15.44 -8.73
C LYS A 2 -9.82 15.46 -8.79
N LYS A 3 -9.14 16.07 -7.81
CA LYS A 3 -7.67 16.08 -7.72
C LYS A 3 -7.19 14.63 -7.67
N THR A 4 -6.63 14.15 -8.78
CA THR A 4 -6.07 12.81 -8.89
C THR A 4 -4.59 12.88 -8.50
N ARG A 5 -4.14 12.01 -7.61
CA ARG A 5 -2.76 12.01 -7.08
C ARG A 5 -1.79 11.22 -7.97
N MET A 6 -2.25 10.14 -8.59
CA MET A 6 -1.55 9.42 -9.64
C MET A 6 -2.52 9.09 -10.78
N SER A 7 -2.12 9.37 -12.01
CA SER A 7 -2.87 9.01 -13.22
C SER A 7 -2.77 7.50 -13.50
N ILE A 8 -3.57 7.02 -14.45
CA ILE A 8 -3.50 5.62 -14.91
C ILE A 8 -2.13 5.31 -15.50
N ASP A 9 -1.57 6.23 -16.30
CA ASP A 9 -0.24 6.06 -16.90
C ASP A 9 0.85 5.99 -15.83
N ASP A 10 0.75 6.83 -14.79
CA ASP A 10 1.67 6.79 -13.65
C ASP A 10 1.58 5.43 -12.91
N ILE A 11 0.37 4.91 -12.71
CA ILE A 11 0.14 3.61 -12.07
C ILE A 11 0.78 2.50 -12.90
N HIS A 12 0.56 2.50 -14.21
CA HIS A 12 1.12 1.49 -15.12
C HIS A 12 2.65 1.51 -15.10
N ALA A 13 3.27 2.70 -15.20
CA ALA A 13 4.71 2.86 -15.10
C ALA A 13 5.26 2.40 -13.75
N MET A 14 4.57 2.75 -12.66
CA MET A 14 4.96 2.38 -11.30
C MET A 14 4.88 0.87 -11.07
N VAL A 15 3.86 0.19 -11.60
CA VAL A 15 3.75 -1.28 -11.56
C VAL A 15 4.99 -1.93 -12.21
N GLY A 16 5.40 -1.47 -13.39
CA GLY A 16 6.60 -1.95 -14.07
C GLY A 16 7.86 -1.75 -13.23
N SER A 17 8.05 -0.53 -12.72
CA SER A 17 9.20 -0.17 -11.87
C SER A 17 9.29 -1.04 -10.61
N ILE A 18 8.19 -1.22 -9.88
CA ILE A 18 8.17 -1.99 -8.64
C ILE A 18 8.45 -3.47 -8.91
N ARG A 19 7.85 -4.07 -9.96
CA ARG A 19 8.11 -5.46 -10.33
C ARG A 19 9.61 -5.74 -10.47
N ALA A 20 10.33 -4.87 -11.17
CA ALA A 20 11.78 -4.99 -11.33
C ALA A 20 12.55 -4.86 -10.01
N ASN A 21 12.08 -4.00 -9.09
CA ASN A 21 12.78 -3.71 -7.84
C ASN A 21 12.55 -4.73 -6.72
N VAL A 22 11.43 -5.47 -6.72
CA VAL A 22 11.06 -6.37 -5.62
C VAL A 22 11.11 -7.85 -5.98
N GLN A 23 11.54 -8.18 -7.20
CA GLN A 23 11.60 -9.55 -7.69
C GLN A 23 12.44 -10.43 -6.75
N ASN A 24 11.94 -11.64 -6.48
CA ASN A 24 12.56 -12.64 -5.60
C ASN A 24 12.72 -12.22 -4.13
N MET A 25 12.30 -11.01 -3.73
CA MET A 25 12.38 -10.55 -2.34
C MET A 25 11.26 -11.11 -1.47
N ARG A 26 11.54 -11.32 -0.19
CA ARG A 26 10.53 -11.74 0.80
C ARG A 26 10.07 -10.56 1.65
N VAL A 27 8.79 -10.53 1.97
CA VAL A 27 8.25 -9.58 2.96
C VAL A 27 8.76 -9.99 4.34
N THR A 28 9.65 -9.19 4.92
CA THR A 28 10.27 -9.44 6.23
C THR A 28 9.50 -8.80 7.37
N ASN A 29 8.88 -7.65 7.12
CA ASN A 29 8.06 -6.94 8.10
C ASN A 29 7.05 -6.02 7.40
N ILE A 30 6.04 -5.60 8.15
CA ILE A 30 5.00 -4.67 7.70
C ILE A 30 4.81 -3.63 8.79
N TYR A 31 4.90 -2.36 8.41
CA TYR A 31 4.71 -1.22 9.30
C TYR A 31 3.40 -0.51 8.97
N ASP A 32 2.71 -0.09 10.02
CA ASP A 32 1.57 0.81 9.97
C ASP A 32 2.11 2.20 10.26
N VAL A 33 2.09 3.10 9.27
CA VAL A 33 2.63 4.45 9.41
C VAL A 33 1.52 5.43 9.82
N GLN A 34 0.29 4.95 9.96
CA GLN A 34 -0.83 5.80 10.34
C GLN A 34 -0.59 6.39 11.73
N GLY A 35 -0.56 7.72 11.83
CA GLY A 35 -0.74 8.42 13.09
C GLY A 35 -2.12 8.07 13.66
N GLN A 36 -2.16 7.53 14.87
CA GLN A 36 -3.41 7.36 15.61
C GLN A 36 -4.08 8.74 15.74
N GLY A 37 -5.24 8.97 15.12
CA GLY A 37 -6.01 10.20 15.40
C GLY A 37 -7.00 10.64 14.33
N GLU A 38 -6.72 10.46 13.05
CA GLU A 38 -7.57 11.06 12.01
C GLU A 38 -8.44 10.02 11.29
N SER A 39 -9.68 9.88 11.77
CA SER A 39 -10.77 9.22 11.05
C SER A 39 -11.08 9.99 9.76
N GLY A 40 -10.31 9.74 8.71
CA GLY A 40 -10.41 10.41 7.42
C GLY A 40 -9.11 10.44 6.62
N ALA A 41 -7.96 10.18 7.26
CA ALA A 41 -6.67 10.13 6.59
C ALA A 41 -6.47 8.82 5.81
N ALA A 42 -5.73 8.91 4.70
CA ALA A 42 -5.30 7.76 3.91
C ALA A 42 -4.53 6.75 4.78
N LYS A 43 -4.85 5.47 4.64
CA LYS A 43 -4.11 4.40 5.32
C LYS A 43 -2.76 4.19 4.62
N THR A 44 -1.68 4.21 5.40
CA THR A 44 -0.32 4.07 4.88
C THR A 44 0.37 2.87 5.50
N TYR A 45 0.77 1.93 4.66
CA TYR A 45 1.53 0.73 5.04
C TYR A 45 2.90 0.72 4.37
N ILE A 46 3.91 0.23 5.08
CA ILE A 46 5.24 -0.03 4.51
C ILE A 46 5.54 -1.51 4.62
N LEU A 47 5.67 -2.19 3.48
CA LEU A 47 6.17 -3.57 3.39
C LEU A 47 7.68 -3.52 3.25
N LYS A 48 8.40 -4.09 4.22
CA LYS A 48 9.85 -4.23 4.16
C LYS A 48 10.22 -5.53 3.48
N LEU A 49 10.83 -5.43 2.32
CA LEU A 49 11.30 -6.55 1.53
C LEU A 49 12.82 -6.72 1.65
N HIS A 50 13.26 -7.98 1.63
CA HIS A 50 14.68 -8.31 1.70
C HIS A 50 14.94 -9.67 1.08
N GLN A 51 16.07 -9.77 0.39
CA GLN A 51 16.67 -11.01 -0.06
C GLN A 51 18.19 -10.82 0.04
N PRO A 52 18.85 -11.42 1.04
CA PRO A 52 20.31 -11.38 1.12
C PRO A 52 20.93 -11.90 -0.19
N PRO A 53 22.06 -11.33 -0.65
CA PRO A 53 22.85 -10.25 -0.02
C PRO A 53 22.40 -8.81 -0.36
N PHE A 54 21.28 -8.64 -1.07
CA PHE A 54 20.85 -7.34 -1.58
C PHE A 54 20.32 -6.39 -0.49
N PRO A 55 20.43 -5.06 -0.69
CA PRO A 55 19.84 -4.09 0.23
C PRO A 55 18.34 -4.28 0.43
N LYS A 56 17.86 -3.84 1.59
CA LYS A 56 16.42 -3.83 1.90
C LYS A 56 15.68 -2.84 1.00
N VAL A 57 14.49 -3.23 0.57
CA VAL A 57 13.56 -2.37 -0.17
C VAL A 57 12.32 -2.14 0.66
N PHE A 58 11.82 -0.91 0.66
CA PHE A 58 10.60 -0.54 1.37
C PHE A 58 9.52 -0.20 0.34
N LEU A 59 8.46 -0.99 0.28
CA LEU A 59 7.29 -0.73 -0.56
C LEU A 59 6.27 0.05 0.26
N LEU A 60 6.08 1.33 -0.08
CA LEU A 60 5.07 2.19 0.52
C LEU A 60 3.76 2.02 -0.23
N LEU A 61 2.67 1.82 0.51
CA LEU A 61 1.31 1.69 0.02
C LEU A 61 0.45 2.70 0.77
N GLU A 62 0.01 3.76 0.07
CA GLU A 62 -0.83 4.81 0.63
C GLU A 62 -2.17 4.81 -0.12
N SER A 63 -3.21 4.32 0.57
CA SER A 63 -4.54 4.17 0.00
C SER A 63 -5.08 5.51 -0.51
N GLY A 64 -5.55 5.53 -1.75
CA GLY A 64 -6.11 6.73 -2.38
C GLY A 64 -5.09 7.75 -2.87
N VAL A 65 -3.78 7.53 -2.65
CA VAL A 65 -2.75 8.53 -2.94
C VAL A 65 -1.64 7.98 -3.84
N ARG A 66 -0.83 7.03 -3.36
CA ARG A 66 0.38 6.58 -4.05
C ARG A 66 0.87 5.20 -3.61
N PHE A 67 1.70 4.59 -4.44
CA PHE A 67 2.55 3.47 -4.05
C PHE A 67 3.88 3.57 -4.76
N HIS A 68 4.97 3.20 -4.09
CA HIS A 68 6.32 3.21 -4.68
C HIS A 68 7.33 2.45 -3.80
N THR A 69 8.44 2.03 -4.39
CA THR A 69 9.60 1.53 -3.63
C THR A 69 10.52 2.66 -3.17
N SER A 70 11.12 2.52 -1.99
CA SER A 70 12.12 3.43 -1.43
C SER A 70 13.26 2.64 -0.78
N LYS A 71 14.45 3.26 -0.74
CA LYS A 71 15.62 2.76 0.01
C LYS A 71 15.61 3.23 1.47
N TYR A 72 14.76 4.21 1.81
CA TYR A 72 14.73 4.83 3.13
C TYR A 72 13.59 4.28 3.98
N ALA A 73 13.91 3.95 5.23
CA ALA A 73 12.95 3.48 6.23
C ALA A 73 12.44 4.60 7.14
N ARG A 74 12.71 5.87 6.83
CA ARG A 74 12.58 7.00 7.78
C ARG A 74 11.15 7.13 8.34
N ASP A 75 10.14 6.79 7.54
CA ASP A 75 8.73 6.85 7.96
C ASP A 75 8.25 5.60 8.73
N ALA A 76 9.01 4.50 8.72
CA ALA A 76 8.58 3.22 9.32
C ALA A 76 8.74 3.15 10.86
N LYS A 77 9.46 4.10 11.46
CA LYS A 77 9.78 4.12 12.90
C LYS A 77 8.98 5.14 13.71
N GLY A 78 8.22 6.01 13.05
CA GLY A 78 7.40 7.03 13.71
C GLY A 78 6.09 6.45 14.18
N GLY A 79 6.08 5.76 15.33
CA GLY A 79 4.86 5.31 15.97
C GLY A 79 5.01 3.94 16.62
N SER A 80 5.49 3.91 17.87
CA SER A 80 5.30 2.78 18.77
C SER A 80 3.85 2.75 19.27
N ALA A 81 2.90 2.65 18.33
CA ALA A 81 1.50 2.38 18.58
C ALA A 81 1.29 0.87 18.45
N LEU A 82 0.37 0.29 19.23
CA LEU A 82 -0.04 -1.10 19.01
C LEU A 82 -0.45 -1.28 17.54
N PRO A 83 0.01 -2.34 16.86
CA PRO A 83 -0.35 -2.58 15.47
C PRO A 83 -1.87 -2.72 15.35
N SER A 84 -2.46 -2.09 14.34
CA SER A 84 -3.88 -2.27 14.05
C SER A 84 -4.19 -3.75 13.77
N GLN A 85 -5.44 -4.18 14.02
CA GLN A 85 -5.87 -5.54 13.72
C GLN A 85 -5.67 -5.90 12.23
N PHE A 86 -5.80 -4.92 11.34
CA PHE A 86 -5.49 -5.09 9.93
C PHE A 86 -4.00 -5.33 9.70
N THR A 87 -3.11 -4.54 10.33
CA THR A 87 -1.67 -4.78 10.29
C THR A 87 -1.30 -6.16 10.81
N MET A 88 -1.96 -6.65 11.87
CA MET A 88 -1.77 -8.02 12.35
C MET A 88 -2.19 -9.07 11.32
N LYS A 89 -3.33 -8.88 10.64
CA LYS A 89 -3.76 -9.75 9.53
C LYS A 89 -2.76 -9.74 8.38
N LEU A 90 -2.27 -8.56 7.96
CA LEU A 90 -1.24 -8.47 6.92
C LEU A 90 0.02 -9.23 7.32
N ARG A 91 0.50 -9.06 8.56
CA ARG A 91 1.68 -9.77 9.06
C ARG A 91 1.48 -11.29 9.07
N LYS A 92 0.30 -11.76 9.48
CA LYS A 92 -0.05 -13.20 9.49
C LYS A 92 -0.03 -13.81 8.09
N HIS A 93 -0.54 -13.10 7.08
CA HIS A 93 -0.72 -13.66 5.74
C HIS A 93 0.43 -13.36 4.78
N LEU A 94 1.16 -12.26 4.94
CA LEU A 94 2.15 -11.83 3.93
C LEU A 94 3.60 -12.04 4.37
N ARG A 95 3.89 -12.08 5.68
CA ARG A 95 5.28 -12.21 6.15
C ARG A 95 5.88 -13.55 5.69
N GLY A 96 7.10 -13.50 5.16
CA GLY A 96 7.81 -14.64 4.59
C GLY A 96 7.45 -14.97 3.13
N LYS A 97 6.31 -14.46 2.61
CA LYS A 97 5.92 -14.64 1.21
C LYS A 97 6.71 -13.70 0.29
N ARG A 98 6.80 -14.09 -0.97
CA ARG A 98 7.34 -13.26 -2.06
C ARG A 98 6.20 -12.59 -2.82
N PRO A 99 6.35 -11.35 -3.29
CA PRO A 99 5.50 -10.83 -4.35
C PRO A 99 5.62 -11.75 -5.57
N SER A 100 4.52 -12.34 -5.99
CA SER A 100 4.41 -13.21 -7.17
C SER A 100 3.72 -12.51 -8.34
N GLY A 101 2.95 -11.46 -8.06
CA GLY A 101 2.27 -10.66 -9.07
C GLY A 101 2.05 -9.23 -8.60
N LEU A 102 2.04 -8.30 -9.54
CA LEU A 102 1.68 -6.91 -9.29
C LEU A 102 0.99 -6.38 -10.54
N ARG A 103 -0.33 -6.33 -10.62
CA ARG A 103 -1.02 -5.90 -11.85
C ARG A 103 -1.89 -4.69 -11.58
N HIS A 104 -1.94 -3.80 -12.57
CA HIS A 104 -2.96 -2.77 -12.65
C HIS A 104 -4.23 -3.41 -13.23
N LEU A 105 -5.39 -3.16 -12.61
CA LEU A 105 -6.68 -3.59 -13.15
C LEU A 105 -7.13 -2.55 -14.18
N GLU A 106 -7.07 -2.92 -15.45
CA GLU A 106 -7.33 -2.02 -16.59
C GLU A 106 -8.69 -1.33 -16.48
N GLY A 107 -8.74 -0.06 -16.85
CA GLY A 107 -9.93 0.77 -16.77
C GLY A 107 -10.21 1.38 -15.39
N ASP A 108 -9.43 1.02 -14.36
CA ASP A 108 -9.64 1.52 -13.00
C ASP A 108 -8.33 1.94 -12.31
N ARG A 109 -8.39 2.64 -11.18
CA ARG A 109 -7.19 3.02 -10.39
C ARG A 109 -6.97 2.03 -9.25
N VAL A 110 -6.90 0.76 -9.61
CA VAL A 110 -6.78 -0.35 -8.66
C VAL A 110 -5.57 -1.22 -9.02
N VAL A 111 -4.78 -1.57 -8.02
CA VAL A 111 -3.60 -2.42 -8.16
C VAL A 111 -3.77 -3.68 -7.31
N ASP A 112 -3.60 -4.84 -7.93
CA ASP A 112 -3.61 -6.14 -7.28
C ASP A 112 -2.18 -6.62 -7.05
N LEU A 113 -1.78 -6.69 -5.77
CA LEU A 113 -0.51 -7.25 -5.32
C LEU A 113 -0.73 -8.69 -4.86
N THR A 114 -0.14 -9.63 -5.58
CA THR A 114 -0.22 -11.06 -5.28
C THR A 114 1.04 -11.52 -4.56
N PHE A 115 0.86 -12.31 -3.49
CA PHE A 115 1.95 -12.86 -2.69
C PHE A 115 1.81 -14.36 -2.52
N GLY A 116 2.94 -15.07 -2.56
CA GLY A 116 2.94 -16.53 -2.45
C GLY A 116 2.50 -17.22 -3.73
N GLN A 117 2.26 -18.52 -3.65
CA GLN A 117 1.94 -19.41 -4.76
C GLN A 117 0.88 -20.42 -4.33
N ASP A 118 0.18 -21.00 -5.30
CA ASP A 118 -0.78 -22.09 -5.15
C ASP A 118 -1.87 -21.80 -4.09
N ALA A 119 -2.20 -22.80 -3.28
CA ALA A 119 -3.21 -22.69 -2.21
C ALA A 119 -2.87 -21.66 -1.12
N LEU A 120 -1.63 -21.15 -1.08
CA LEU A 120 -1.18 -20.16 -0.12
C LEU A 120 -1.07 -18.77 -0.74
N GLN A 121 -1.64 -18.53 -1.92
CA GLN A 121 -1.66 -17.22 -2.55
C GLN A 121 -2.51 -16.23 -1.74
N CYS A 122 -2.04 -14.99 -1.62
CA CYS A 122 -2.75 -13.91 -0.95
C CYS A 122 -2.75 -12.67 -1.83
N HIS A 123 -3.90 -12.01 -1.93
CA HIS A 123 -4.06 -10.77 -2.69
C HIS A 123 -4.19 -9.59 -1.72
N LEU A 124 -3.47 -8.51 -2.03
CA LEU A 124 -3.63 -7.21 -1.40
C LEU A 124 -4.05 -6.23 -2.48
N ILE A 125 -5.27 -5.71 -2.35
CA ILE A 125 -5.83 -4.77 -3.31
C ILE A 125 -5.57 -3.35 -2.81
N LEU A 126 -4.97 -2.53 -3.66
CA LEU A 126 -4.72 -1.10 -3.42
C LEU A 126 -5.60 -0.27 -4.34
N GLU A 127 -6.48 0.51 -3.73
CA GLU A 127 -7.32 1.47 -4.43
C GLU A 127 -6.70 2.87 -4.37
N LEU A 128 -6.65 3.56 -5.51
CA LEU A 128 -6.03 4.89 -5.68
C LEU A 128 -7.08 5.95 -6.02
N PHE A 129 -8.28 5.78 -5.49
CA PHE A 129 -9.31 6.82 -5.51
C PHE A 129 -8.99 7.84 -4.43
N ALA A 130 -8.72 9.09 -4.83
CA ALA A 130 -8.55 10.18 -3.87
C ALA A 130 -9.75 10.21 -2.91
N ALA A 131 -9.47 10.13 -1.60
CA ALA A 131 -10.49 10.24 -0.57
C ALA A 131 -11.30 11.53 -0.82
N LYS A 132 -12.63 11.42 -0.78
CA LYS A 132 -13.46 12.63 -0.78
C LYS A 132 -13.04 13.46 0.44
N PRO A 133 -12.71 14.75 0.28
CA PRO A 133 -12.53 15.61 1.44
C PRO A 133 -13.83 15.57 2.25
N ALA A 134 -13.72 15.43 3.57
CA ALA A 134 -14.84 15.41 4.51
C ALA A 134 -15.54 16.79 4.65
N SER A 135 -15.70 17.52 3.55
CA SER A 135 -16.43 18.79 3.46
C SER A 135 -17.48 18.70 2.36
N SER A 136 -18.51 17.90 2.59
CA SER A 136 -19.82 18.14 1.98
C SER A 136 -20.92 17.65 2.92
N THR A 137 -20.87 18.09 4.18
CA THR A 137 -22.11 18.24 4.96
C THR A 137 -22.78 19.49 4.44
N ILE A 138 -23.50 19.33 3.32
CA ILE A 138 -24.56 20.28 2.98
C ILE A 138 -25.67 19.97 3.98
N ILE A 139 -25.69 20.71 5.09
CA ILE A 139 -26.89 20.89 5.91
C ILE A 139 -27.91 21.60 5.02
N ASN A 140 -28.65 20.83 4.23
CA ASN A 140 -29.87 21.29 3.58
C ASN A 140 -31.05 20.69 4.33
N GLY A 141 -31.73 21.57 5.06
CA GLY A 141 -33.18 21.53 5.19
C GLY A 141 -33.76 20.58 6.23
N LEU A 142 -34.06 21.12 7.41
CA LEU A 142 -35.41 21.04 7.92
C LEU A 142 -35.86 22.47 8.23
N LYS A 143 -37.01 22.83 7.64
CA LYS A 143 -37.79 24.01 7.99
C LYS A 143 -38.25 23.92 9.44
#